data_AF-A0A0C9UVM9-F1
#
_entry.id   AF-A0A0C9UVM9-F1
#
_cell.length_a   1.000
_cell.length_b   1.000
_cell.length_c   1.000
_cell.angle_alpha   90.00
_cell.angle_beta   90.00
_cell.angle_gamma   90.00
#
_symmetry.space_group_name_H-M   'P 1'
#
loop_
_entity.id
_entity.type
_entity.pdbx_description
1 polymer ?
#
loop_
_entity_poly.entity_id
_entity_poly.type
_entity_poly.pdbx_seq_one_letter_code
_entity_poly.pdbx_strand_id
1 'polypeptide(L)'
;MRSYKAAGEIYQWLDDANKIHVDDIRSQPKAMWDKLKTVHSKSAPNSGFNSLSDLLSIRLKDDESLTAMSARIQGAIQKVKALRPKVNYTIDKLDEELVIMTMIRALPREEYSSFISSILLLTDLSKDTVLEAFRTEETQRK
;
A
#
# COMPACT_ATOMS: atom_id res chain seq x y z
N MET A 1 -9.70 -18.16 29.77
CA MET A 1 -10.29 -16.87 30.20
C MET A 1 -9.71 -15.64 29.49
N ARG A 2 -8.38 -15.45 29.43
CA ARG A 2 -7.77 -14.24 28.80
C ARG A 2 -8.11 -14.02 27.31
N SER A 3 -8.20 -15.09 26.52
CA SER A 3 -8.50 -15.03 25.08
C SER A 3 -9.91 -14.49 24.76
N TYR A 4 -10.92 -14.91 25.52
CA TYR A 4 -12.30 -14.45 25.33
C TYR A 4 -12.49 -12.98 25.71
N LYS A 5 -11.76 -12.51 26.73
CA LYS A 5 -11.78 -11.10 27.13
C LYS A 5 -11.17 -10.20 26.04
N ALA A 6 -10.03 -10.62 25.47
CA ALA A 6 -9.42 -9.91 24.35
C ALA A 6 -10.33 -9.88 23.10
N ALA A 7 -11.03 -10.96 22.80
CA ALA A 7 -11.95 -11.01 21.65
C ALA A 7 -13.17 -10.10 21.84
N GLY A 8 -13.73 -10.07 23.06
CA GLY A 8 -14.81 -9.17 23.44
C GLY A 8 -14.40 -7.70 23.37
N GLU A 9 -13.19 -7.37 23.85
CA GLU A 9 -12.63 -6.02 23.75
C GLU A 9 -12.41 -5.62 22.29
N ILE A 10 -11.78 -6.46 21.45
CA ILE A 10 -11.60 -6.15 20.02
C ILE A 10 -12.96 -5.90 19.36
N TYR A 11 -13.96 -6.75 19.61
CA TYR A 11 -15.29 -6.61 18.99
C TYR A 11 -16.03 -5.32 19.40
N GLN A 12 -15.89 -4.90 20.66
CA GLN A 12 -16.53 -3.68 21.16
C GLN A 12 -16.01 -2.41 20.51
N TRP A 13 -14.74 -2.40 20.09
CA TRP A 13 -14.10 -1.24 19.49
C TRP A 13 -14.33 -1.12 17.98
N LEU A 14 -14.96 -2.10 17.35
CA LEU A 14 -15.30 -2.06 15.92
C LEU A 14 -16.59 -1.28 15.70
N ASP A 15 -16.68 -0.59 14.56
CA ASP A 15 -17.93 -0.06 14.04
C ASP A 15 -18.79 -1.19 13.42
N ASP A 16 -20.06 -0.91 13.17
CA ASP A 16 -20.99 -1.93 12.65
C ASP A 16 -20.60 -2.40 11.24
N ALA A 17 -19.90 -1.56 10.46
CA ALA A 17 -19.38 -1.91 9.15
C ALA A 17 -18.25 -2.97 9.24
N ASN A 18 -17.33 -2.86 10.20
CA ASN A 18 -16.23 -3.82 10.35
C ASN A 18 -16.59 -5.05 11.18
N LYS A 19 -17.63 -4.99 12.02
CA LYS A 19 -18.15 -6.15 12.77
C LYS A 19 -18.57 -7.30 11.85
N ILE A 20 -19.16 -6.98 10.70
CA ILE A 20 -19.61 -7.96 9.69
C ILE A 20 -18.45 -8.86 9.23
N HIS A 21 -17.21 -8.35 9.24
CA HIS A 21 -16.04 -9.10 8.77
C HIS A 21 -15.47 -10.10 9.79
N VAL A 22 -15.86 -10.01 11.06
CA VAL A 22 -15.30 -10.80 12.16
C VAL A 22 -16.35 -11.57 12.96
N ASP A 23 -17.63 -11.50 12.58
CA ASP A 23 -18.73 -12.08 13.36
C ASP A 23 -18.61 -13.62 13.47
N ASP A 24 -18.20 -14.27 12.38
CA ASP A 24 -17.97 -15.72 12.31
C ASP A 24 -16.76 -16.20 13.15
N ILE A 25 -15.88 -15.28 13.56
CA ILE A 25 -14.61 -15.57 14.25
C ILE A 25 -14.51 -14.87 15.60
N ARG A 26 -15.64 -14.42 16.17
CA ARG A 26 -15.75 -13.58 17.37
C ARG A 26 -15.15 -14.18 18.66
N SER A 27 -14.91 -15.49 18.69
CA SER A 27 -14.28 -16.18 19.82
C SER A 27 -12.75 -16.29 19.70
N GLN A 28 -12.18 -15.87 18.57
CA GLN A 28 -10.78 -16.07 18.21
C GLN A 28 -10.07 -14.72 18.01
N PRO A 29 -9.53 -14.11 19.07
CA PRO A 29 -9.01 -12.74 19.00
C PRO A 29 -7.86 -12.58 17.99
N LYS A 30 -7.02 -13.62 17.83
CA LYS A 30 -5.94 -13.62 16.84
C LYS A 30 -6.48 -13.64 15.41
N ALA A 31 -7.46 -14.50 15.14
CA ALA A 31 -8.09 -14.57 13.83
C ALA A 31 -8.84 -13.28 13.49
N MET A 32 -9.55 -12.69 14.47
CA MET A 32 -10.19 -11.38 14.32
C MET A 32 -9.16 -10.31 13.95
N TRP A 33 -8.04 -10.24 14.68
CA TRP A 33 -6.97 -9.29 14.39
C TRP A 33 -6.34 -9.51 13.02
N ASP A 34 -6.05 -10.75 12.63
CA ASP A 34 -5.47 -11.07 11.32
C ASP A 34 -6.45 -10.75 10.18
N LYS A 35 -7.76 -10.96 10.39
CA LYS A 35 -8.82 -10.62 9.43
C LYS A 35 -8.98 -9.10 9.29
N LEU A 36 -9.05 -8.36 10.40
CA LEU A 36 -9.09 -6.90 10.40
C LEU A 36 -7.84 -6.32 9.75
N LYS A 37 -6.67 -6.86 10.08
CA LYS A 37 -5.42 -6.51 9.44
C LYS A 37 -5.50 -6.77 7.94
N THR A 38 -6.06 -7.88 7.50
CA THR A 38 -6.25 -8.16 6.05
C THR A 38 -7.21 -7.15 5.41
N VAL A 39 -8.36 -6.88 6.04
CA VAL A 39 -9.38 -5.95 5.51
C VAL A 39 -8.85 -4.53 5.42
N HIS A 40 -8.15 -4.04 6.46
CA HIS A 40 -7.59 -2.68 6.48
C HIS A 40 -6.24 -2.57 5.77
N SER A 41 -5.48 -3.67 5.63
CA SER A 41 -4.28 -3.70 4.78
C SER A 41 -4.63 -3.73 3.29
N LYS A 42 -5.90 -3.90 2.89
CA LYS A 42 -6.30 -3.74 1.48
C LYS A 42 -6.21 -2.30 0.96
N SER A 43 -5.88 -1.30 1.79
CA SER A 43 -5.46 0.01 1.27
C SER A 43 -3.99 0.04 0.78
N ALA A 44 -3.29 -1.10 0.80
CA ALA A 44 -1.83 -1.16 0.67
C ALA A 44 -1.19 -1.04 -0.73
N PRO A 45 -1.84 -1.21 -1.91
CA PRO A 45 -1.16 -0.98 -3.19
C PRO A 45 -0.55 0.42 -3.27
N ASN A 46 -1.34 1.41 -2.83
CA ASN A 46 -0.91 2.81 -2.70
C ASN A 46 0.15 3.02 -1.65
N SER A 47 0.05 2.34 -0.51
CA SER A 47 1.01 2.49 0.58
C SER A 47 2.41 2.02 0.16
N GLY A 48 2.47 0.91 -0.59
CA GLY A 48 3.70 0.39 -1.20
C GLY A 48 4.27 1.35 -2.23
N PHE A 49 3.46 1.77 -3.21
CA PHE A 49 3.86 2.74 -4.23
C PHE A 49 4.33 4.07 -3.62
N ASN A 50 3.59 4.63 -2.65
CA ASN A 50 3.94 5.87 -1.97
C ASN A 50 5.27 5.75 -1.23
N SER A 51 5.50 4.64 -0.52
CA SER A 51 6.75 4.44 0.23
C SER A 51 7.96 4.27 -0.69
N LEU A 52 7.80 3.58 -1.83
CA LEU A 52 8.86 3.44 -2.83
C LEU A 52 9.11 4.77 -3.55
N SER A 53 8.04 5.52 -3.82
CA SER A 53 8.09 6.89 -4.33
C SER A 53 8.85 7.82 -3.38
N ASP A 54 8.53 7.81 -2.09
CA ASP A 54 9.20 8.62 -1.08
C ASP A 54 10.69 8.29 -1.00
N LEU A 55 11.04 6.99 -1.00
CA LEU A 55 12.43 6.53 -1.01
C LEU A 55 13.21 7.12 -2.20
N LEU A 56 12.66 7.00 -3.43
CA LEU A 56 13.33 7.46 -4.66
C LEU A 56 13.30 8.99 -4.84
N SER A 57 12.42 9.67 -4.11
CA SER A 57 12.34 11.14 -4.07
C SER A 57 13.30 11.77 -3.04
N ILE A 58 13.98 10.97 -2.21
CA ILE A 58 14.97 11.51 -1.28
C ILE A 58 16.06 12.24 -2.06
N ARG A 59 16.31 13.48 -1.65
CA ARG A 59 17.43 14.32 -2.09
C ARG A 59 18.13 14.89 -0.85
N LEU A 60 19.40 15.27 -1.03
CA LEU A 60 20.15 16.03 -0.05
C LEU A 60 19.49 17.40 0.13
N LYS A 61 19.29 17.83 1.37
CA LYS A 61 18.77 19.16 1.70
C LYS A 61 19.92 20.13 1.96
N ASP A 62 19.67 21.43 1.82
CA ASP A 62 20.69 22.48 1.95
C ASP A 62 21.41 22.45 3.32
N ASP A 63 20.68 22.19 4.41
CA ASP A 63 21.20 22.17 5.79
C ASP A 63 21.43 20.75 6.33
N GLU A 64 21.64 19.77 5.46
CA GLU A 64 21.73 18.36 5.86
C GLU A 64 23.10 17.74 5.58
N SER A 65 23.62 16.99 6.55
CA SER A 65 24.83 16.19 6.36
C SER A 65 24.56 14.90 5.58
N LEU A 66 25.58 14.37 4.90
CA LEU A 66 25.48 13.07 4.21
C LEU A 66 25.08 11.92 5.16
N THR A 67 25.49 11.98 6.43
CA THR A 67 25.12 11.00 7.46
C THR A 67 23.63 11.08 7.80
N ALA A 68 23.08 12.30 7.94
CA ALA A 68 21.65 12.50 8.19
C ALA A 68 20.81 12.02 7.00
N MET A 69 21.25 12.30 5.76
CA MET A 69 20.59 11.79 4.56
C MET A 69 20.63 10.26 4.51
N SER A 70 21.77 9.65 4.86
CA SER A 70 21.92 8.19 4.92
C SER A 70 20.94 7.56 5.92
N ALA A 71 20.77 8.18 7.09
CA ALA A 71 19.78 7.73 8.08
C ALA A 71 18.34 7.80 7.55
N ARG A 72 17.99 8.85 6.78
CA ARG A 72 16.66 8.94 6.13
C ARG A 72 16.46 7.85 5.08
N ILE A 73 17.46 7.58 4.24
CA ILE A 73 17.41 6.50 3.24
C ILE A 73 17.21 5.16 3.94
N GLN A 74 17.96 4.89 5.01
CA GLN A 74 17.82 3.68 5.81
C GLN A 74 16.42 3.56 6.42
N GLY A 75 15.87 4.65 6.98
CA GLY A 75 14.50 4.66 7.51
C GLY A 75 13.46 4.40 6.43
N ALA A 76 13.60 5.02 5.25
CA ALA A 76 12.68 4.87 4.13
C ALA A 76 12.66 3.43 3.58
N ILE A 77 13.83 2.80 3.39
CA ILE A 77 13.86 1.40 2.93
C ILE A 77 13.27 0.43 3.95
N GLN A 78 13.38 0.71 5.25
CA GLN A 78 12.71 -0.11 6.27
C GLN A 78 11.18 0.01 6.19
N LYS A 79 10.65 1.21 5.90
CA LYS A 79 9.21 1.39 5.66
C LYS A 79 8.75 0.60 4.43
N VAL A 80 9.47 0.70 3.31
CA VAL A 80 9.20 -0.10 2.11
C VAL A 80 9.18 -1.59 2.46
N LYS A 81 10.21 -2.10 3.16
CA LYS A 81 10.28 -3.51 3.57
C LYS A 81 9.15 -3.92 4.50
N ALA A 82 8.69 -3.05 5.39
CA ALA A 82 7.59 -3.33 6.32
C ALA A 82 6.24 -3.48 5.61
N LEU A 83 6.05 -2.81 4.47
CA LEU A 83 4.83 -2.83 3.67
C LEU A 83 4.79 -3.95 2.62
N ARG A 84 5.94 -4.57 2.32
CA ARG A 84 5.99 -5.70 1.39
C ARG A 84 5.11 -6.86 1.89
N PRO A 85 4.43 -7.58 0.98
CA PRO A 85 3.83 -8.86 1.30
C PRO A 85 4.83 -9.77 2.01
N LYS A 86 4.48 -10.29 3.18
CA LYS A 86 5.38 -11.18 3.95
C LYS A 86 5.48 -12.59 3.37
N VAL A 87 4.58 -12.95 2.46
CA VAL A 87 4.47 -14.28 1.86
C VAL A 87 4.68 -14.15 0.36
N ASN A 88 5.54 -15.02 -0.20
CA ASN A 88 5.80 -15.11 -1.64
C ASN A 88 6.24 -13.78 -2.29
N TYR A 89 7.03 -12.95 -1.60
CA TYR A 89 7.66 -11.77 -2.21
C TYR A 89 8.98 -12.17 -2.84
N THR A 90 9.02 -12.20 -4.17
CA THR A 90 10.20 -12.55 -4.97
C THR A 90 10.83 -11.30 -5.57
N ILE A 91 12.02 -11.45 -6.16
CA ILE A 91 12.65 -10.38 -6.94
C ILE A 91 11.75 -10.00 -8.13
N ASP A 92 11.12 -10.98 -8.80
CA ASP A 92 10.21 -10.71 -9.92
C ASP A 92 9.04 -9.79 -9.52
N LYS A 93 8.51 -9.94 -8.31
CA LYS A 93 7.46 -9.03 -7.80
C LYS A 93 7.98 -7.63 -7.54
N LEU A 94 9.22 -7.49 -7.08
CA LEU A 94 9.86 -6.19 -6.94
C LEU A 94 10.07 -5.53 -8.32
N ASP A 95 10.49 -6.30 -9.32
CA ASP A 95 10.65 -5.81 -10.69
C ASP A 95 9.30 -5.35 -11.28
N GLU A 96 8.22 -6.09 -11.02
CA GLU A 96 6.87 -5.69 -11.39
C GLU A 96 6.43 -4.40 -10.70
N GLU A 97 6.61 -4.28 -9.37
CA GLU A 97 6.33 -3.05 -8.62
C GLU A 97 7.10 -1.84 -9.18
N LEU A 98 8.36 -2.03 -9.57
CA LEU A 98 9.20 -0.99 -10.17
C LEU A 98 8.71 -0.57 -11.56
N VAL A 99 8.26 -1.51 -12.39
CA VAL A 99 7.69 -1.23 -13.71
C VAL A 99 6.40 -0.42 -13.56
N ILE A 100 5.47 -0.89 -12.74
CA ILE A 100 4.21 -0.19 -12.42
C ILE A 100 4.51 1.22 -11.92
N MET A 101 5.48 1.35 -11.02
CA MET A 101 5.83 2.64 -10.45
C MET A 101 6.35 3.61 -11.51
N THR A 102 7.21 3.12 -12.39
CA THR A 102 7.77 3.89 -13.50
C THR A 102 6.67 4.32 -14.47
N MET A 103 5.73 3.43 -14.79
CA MET A 103 4.58 3.76 -15.65
C MET A 103 3.78 4.94 -15.10
N ILE A 104 3.41 4.89 -13.81
CA ILE A 104 2.63 5.96 -13.18
C ILE A 104 3.45 7.26 -13.08
N ARG A 105 4.75 7.17 -12.76
CA ARG A 105 5.64 8.34 -12.68
C ARG A 105 5.96 9.00 -14.01
N ALA A 106 5.92 8.26 -15.11
CA ALA A 106 6.19 8.78 -16.44
C ALA A 106 5.07 9.70 -16.96
N LEU A 107 3.87 9.63 -16.36
CA LEU A 107 2.75 10.48 -16.73
C LEU A 107 2.97 11.93 -16.26
N PRO A 108 2.80 12.94 -17.15
CA PRO A 108 2.81 14.35 -16.76
C PRO A 108 1.73 14.62 -15.72
N ARG A 109 2.12 15.01 -14.50
CA ARG A 109 1.16 15.23 -13.40
C ARG A 109 0.15 16.33 -13.70
N GLU A 110 0.55 17.34 -14.46
CA GLU A 110 -0.32 18.46 -14.84
C GLU A 110 -1.50 18.01 -15.70
N GLU A 111 -1.27 17.03 -16.59
CA GLU A 111 -2.27 16.54 -17.55
C GLU A 111 -3.03 15.29 -17.07
N TYR A 112 -2.40 14.47 -16.21
CA TYR A 112 -2.93 13.16 -15.81
C TYR A 112 -3.21 13.04 -14.30
N SER A 113 -3.26 14.14 -13.54
CA SER A 113 -3.48 14.09 -12.09
C SER A 113 -4.70 13.28 -11.65
N SER A 114 -5.85 13.50 -12.28
CA SER A 114 -7.09 12.75 -12.00
C SER A 114 -6.95 11.26 -12.33
N PHE A 115 -6.33 10.94 -13.46
CA PHE A 115 -6.09 9.57 -13.91
C PHE A 115 -5.09 8.81 -13.03
N ILE A 116 -3.99 9.46 -12.64
CA ILE A 116 -3.03 8.94 -11.66
C ILE A 116 -3.77 8.62 -10.35
N SER A 117 -4.66 9.52 -9.91
CA SER A 117 -5.43 9.32 -8.69
C SER A 117 -6.38 8.12 -8.81
N SER A 118 -7.04 7.92 -9.96
CA SER A 118 -7.90 6.75 -10.18
C SER A 118 -7.13 5.44 -10.25
N ILE A 119 -5.94 5.41 -10.87
CA ILE A 119 -5.07 4.22 -10.87
C ILE A 119 -4.65 3.85 -9.47
N LEU A 120 -4.28 4.84 -8.65
CA LEU A 120 -3.91 4.58 -7.26
C LEU A 120 -5.10 4.01 -6.48
N LEU A 121 -6.33 4.41 -6.75
CA LEU A 121 -7.50 3.86 -6.06
C LEU A 121 -7.85 2.40 -6.43
N LEU A 122 -7.13 1.77 -7.36
CA LEU A 122 -7.36 0.37 -7.73
C LEU A 122 -7.09 -0.59 -6.56
N THR A 123 -7.98 -1.56 -6.40
CA THR A 123 -7.90 -2.61 -5.37
C THR A 123 -6.81 -3.64 -5.67
N ASP A 124 -6.48 -3.82 -6.94
CA ASP A 124 -5.38 -4.64 -7.42
C ASP A 124 -4.54 -3.84 -8.42
N LEU A 125 -3.29 -3.57 -8.04
CA LEU A 125 -2.34 -2.81 -8.84
C LEU A 125 -1.34 -3.79 -9.45
N SER A 126 -1.74 -4.41 -10.55
CA SER A 126 -0.88 -5.26 -11.39
C SER A 126 -0.45 -4.51 -12.65
N LYS A 127 0.60 -5.00 -13.32
CA LYS A 127 1.06 -4.41 -14.58
C LYS A 127 -0.05 -4.42 -15.64
N ASP A 128 -0.79 -5.52 -15.74
CA ASP A 128 -1.86 -5.67 -16.72
C ASP A 128 -3.02 -4.72 -16.44
N THR A 129 -3.39 -4.55 -15.15
CA THR A 129 -4.43 -3.59 -14.75
C THR A 129 -4.06 -2.16 -15.14
N VAL A 130 -2.79 -1.76 -14.95
CA VAL A 130 -2.33 -0.40 -15.32
C VAL A 130 -2.28 -0.22 -16.84
N LEU A 131 -1.83 -1.22 -17.59
CA LEU A 131 -1.84 -1.17 -19.06
C LEU A 131 -3.26 -1.02 -19.61
N GLU A 132 -4.23 -1.73 -19.04
CA GLU A 132 -5.62 -1.61 -19.46
C GLU A 132 -6.23 -0.25 -19.11
N ALA A 133 -5.90 0.28 -17.91
CA ALA A 133 -6.28 1.63 -17.54
C ALA A 133 -5.71 2.68 -18.52
N PHE A 134 -4.44 2.51 -18.96
CA PHE A 134 -3.81 3.40 -19.93
C PHE A 134 -4.54 3.40 -21.28
N ARG A 135 -4.89 2.22 -21.80
CA ARG A 135 -5.67 2.09 -23.06
C ARG A 135 -7.04 2.76 -22.95
N THR A 136 -7.68 2.60 -21.79
CA THR A 136 -8.99 3.20 -21.51
C THR A 136 -8.90 4.73 -21.50
N GLU A 137 -7.93 5.28 -20.77
CA GLU A 137 -7.68 6.73 -20.71
C GLU A 137 -7.34 7.31 -22.09
N GLU A 138 -6.49 6.63 -22.87
CA GLU A 138 -6.15 7.05 -24.22
C GLU A 138 -7.39 7.09 -25.15
N THR A 139 -8.33 6.16 -24.96
CA THR A 139 -9.58 6.15 -25.72
C THR A 139 -10.52 7.27 -25.28
N GLN A 140 -10.57 7.59 -23.99
CA GLN A 140 -11.43 8.66 -23.44
C GLN A 140 -10.94 10.07 -23.77
N ARG A 141 -9.64 10.24 -24.03
CA ARG A 141 -9.03 11.52 -24.42
C ARG A 141 -9.10 11.82 -25.91
N LYS A 142 -9.44 10.84 -26.74
CA LYS A 142 -9.70 11.03 -28.19
C LYS A 142 -11.10 11.57 -28.42
#